data_AF-A0AAV1XCW5-F1
#
_entry.id   AF-A0AAV1XCW5-F1
#
_cell.length_a   1.000
_cell.length_b   1.000
_cell.length_c   1.000
_cell.angle_alpha   90.00
_cell.angle_beta   90.00
_cell.angle_gamma   90.00
#
_symmetry.space_group_name_H-M   'P 1'
#
loop_
_entity.id
_entity.type
_entity.pdbx_description
1 polymer ?
#
loop_
_entity_poly.entity_id
_entity_poly.type
_entity_poly.pdbx_seq_one_letter_code
_entity_poly.pdbx_strand_id
1 'polypeptide(L)'
;MSPPPPEPLTNLLSQSLTLPSFPDLFLKALSVCFLFTSSSFKSTRHVTTTRCPFLSFPLNPPRFLKIPAMSHSSPVPNPNNKTLNLNGLLLLHPPRRHAFASPQSLSDWLKPRFPCDSFASWGVKPGTKNVHNLWLELSEGETSLTDSIPPVRTVQVVTVRVTGKNGGILIESYQELSDGNLRKRGRPLSEKMKPGEDPESAAVRAVKEELGSVIRGEAGEVVKIDSNSYEMRVEERNSDSYPGLPGCYVLHTLNATVEGLPDGDFCTYEVEEYEDFDEKIIADRALSVKKHFWTWVSSVDPTKP
;
A
#
# COMPACT_ATOMS: atom_id res chain seq x y z
N MET A 1 35.83 -38.86 11.19
CA MET A 1 34.42 -38.47 11.41
C MET A 1 33.96 -37.76 10.16
N SER A 2 33.06 -38.37 9.39
CA SER A 2 32.50 -37.78 8.17
C SER A 2 31.27 -36.94 8.52
N PRO A 3 30.98 -35.83 7.81
CA PRO A 3 29.79 -35.02 8.08
C PRO A 3 28.51 -35.78 7.66
N PRO A 4 27.36 -35.50 8.31
CA PRO A 4 26.10 -36.15 7.96
C PRO A 4 25.58 -35.64 6.60
N PRO A 5 24.79 -36.46 5.87
CA PRO A 5 24.22 -36.08 4.59
C PRO A 5 23.14 -34.99 4.75
N PRO A 6 22.93 -34.13 3.74
CA PRO A 6 21.90 -33.10 3.78
C PRO A 6 20.50 -33.71 3.69
N GLU A 7 19.60 -33.30 4.59
CA GLU A 7 18.19 -33.69 4.55
C GLU A 7 17.44 -33.03 3.36
N PRO A 8 16.50 -33.74 2.72
CA PRO A 8 15.73 -33.20 1.60
C PRO A 8 14.64 -32.20 2.05
N LEU A 9 14.53 -31.12 1.28
CA LEU A 9 13.62 -29.95 1.42
C LEU A 9 12.11 -30.25 1.30
N THR A 10 11.65 -31.48 1.48
CA THR A 10 10.28 -31.91 1.16
C THR A 10 9.27 -31.80 2.31
N ASN A 11 9.69 -31.42 3.52
CA ASN A 11 8.82 -31.45 4.73
C ASN A 11 8.17 -30.12 5.13
N LEU A 12 8.28 -29.05 4.34
CA LEU A 12 7.63 -27.76 4.63
C LEU A 12 6.27 -27.56 3.96
N LEU A 13 5.82 -28.47 3.10
CA LEU A 13 4.57 -28.35 2.33
C LEU A 13 3.40 -29.23 2.83
N SER A 14 3.56 -29.94 3.95
CA SER A 14 2.59 -30.93 4.43
C SER A 14 1.90 -30.59 5.76
N GLN A 15 1.99 -29.35 6.24
CA GLN A 15 1.17 -28.93 7.38
C GLN A 15 -0.24 -28.56 6.90
N SER A 16 -1.20 -29.41 7.23
CA SER A 16 -2.63 -29.19 7.01
C SER A 16 -3.04 -27.82 7.56
N LEU A 17 -3.58 -26.95 6.69
CA LEU A 17 -4.15 -25.67 7.08
C LEU A 17 -5.47 -25.92 7.84
N THR A 18 -5.38 -26.11 9.16
CA THR A 18 -6.53 -25.94 10.05
C THR A 18 -6.73 -24.45 10.29
N LEU A 19 -7.64 -23.83 9.54
CA LEU A 19 -8.04 -22.43 9.69
C LEU A 19 -9.04 -22.30 10.85
N PRO A 20 -8.82 -21.38 11.81
CA PRO A 20 -9.86 -20.95 12.75
C PRO A 20 -10.92 -20.09 12.02
N SER A 21 -12.11 -19.99 12.63
CA SER A 21 -13.29 -19.31 12.08
C SER A 21 -13.02 -17.89 11.56
N PHE A 22 -13.75 -17.53 10.51
CA PHE A 22 -13.56 -16.40 9.61
C PHE A 22 -13.72 -14.94 10.11
N PRO A 23 -14.00 -14.58 11.39
CA PRO A 23 -13.98 -13.17 11.79
C PRO A 23 -12.59 -12.54 11.95
N ASP A 24 -11.52 -13.31 12.22
CA ASP A 24 -10.30 -12.76 12.85
C ASP A 24 -9.03 -12.68 11.97
N LEU A 25 -9.14 -12.83 10.64
CA LEU A 25 -7.99 -12.79 9.73
C LEU A 25 -7.96 -11.54 8.88
N PHE A 26 -7.84 -10.38 9.50
CA PHE A 26 -7.65 -9.15 8.75
C PHE A 26 -6.38 -8.41 9.14
N LEU A 27 -5.48 -8.46 8.16
CA LEU A 27 -4.32 -7.61 7.86
C LEU A 27 -3.01 -7.90 8.62
N LYS A 28 -1.90 -8.04 7.90
CA LYS A 28 -0.52 -8.00 8.41
C LYS A 28 0.36 -7.35 7.33
N ALA A 29 0.63 -6.04 7.45
CA ALA A 29 1.36 -5.13 6.54
C ALA A 29 0.68 -4.68 5.24
N LEU A 30 0.60 -3.39 4.96
CA LEU A 30 0.22 -2.94 3.63
C LEU A 30 1.50 -2.76 2.82
N SER A 31 1.48 -3.24 1.58
CA SER A 31 2.56 -2.96 0.63
C SER A 31 2.64 -1.45 0.42
N VAL A 32 3.81 -0.98 0.00
CA VAL A 32 4.00 0.40 -0.45
C VAL A 32 4.44 0.22 -1.89
N CYS A 33 3.54 0.41 -2.83
CA CYS A 33 3.80 0.26 -4.26
C CYS A 33 3.32 1.55 -4.93
N PHE A 34 4.16 2.20 -5.74
CA PHE A 34 3.94 3.59 -6.11
C PHE A 34 3.57 3.94 -7.54
N LEU A 35 3.67 3.12 -8.58
CA LEU A 35 3.78 3.57 -10.00
C LEU A 35 3.54 5.07 -10.33
N PHE A 36 4.61 5.84 -10.55
CA PHE A 36 4.61 7.09 -11.31
C PHE A 36 4.07 6.85 -12.74
N THR A 37 2.83 7.28 -12.99
CA THR A 37 2.24 7.25 -14.34
C THR A 37 2.58 8.53 -15.10
N SER A 38 3.73 8.53 -15.77
CA SER A 38 3.92 9.32 -17.01
C SER A 38 5.22 8.95 -17.74
N SER A 39 5.14 8.00 -18.68
CA SER A 39 5.90 8.10 -19.94
C SER A 39 5.40 7.11 -20.98
N SER A 40 5.04 7.65 -22.15
CA SER A 40 4.79 6.88 -23.37
C SER A 40 6.12 6.32 -23.87
N PHE A 41 6.38 5.03 -23.68
CA PHE A 41 7.52 4.37 -24.31
C PHE A 41 7.18 3.99 -25.74
N LYS A 42 7.71 4.79 -26.67
CA LYS A 42 7.74 4.47 -28.10
C LYS A 42 8.77 3.36 -28.33
N SER A 43 8.30 2.24 -28.86
CA SER A 43 9.13 1.15 -29.36
C SER A 43 9.97 1.62 -30.57
N THR A 44 11.29 1.54 -30.45
CA THR A 44 12.22 1.81 -31.55
C THR A 44 12.29 0.58 -32.45
N ARG A 45 11.65 0.64 -33.62
CA ARG A 45 12.05 -0.14 -34.79
C ARG A 45 12.29 0.81 -35.97
N HIS A 46 13.52 0.78 -36.47
CA HIS A 46 13.91 1.34 -37.75
C HIS A 46 13.04 0.74 -38.87
N VAL A 47 12.58 1.58 -39.82
CA VAL A 47 12.65 1.42 -41.29
C VAL A 47 11.78 2.48 -42.01
N THR A 48 12.46 3.27 -42.85
CA THR A 48 12.07 4.05 -44.04
C THR A 48 10.93 5.10 -44.03
N THR A 49 11.36 6.36 -44.13
CA THR A 49 10.92 7.48 -45.00
C THR A 49 9.67 7.29 -45.88
N THR A 50 8.66 8.15 -45.71
CA THR A 50 8.09 9.05 -46.75
C THR A 50 7.33 10.23 -46.12
N ARG A 51 7.06 11.26 -46.92
CA ARG A 51 6.91 12.70 -46.64
C ARG A 51 5.50 13.19 -46.25
N CYS A 52 5.45 14.13 -45.29
CA CYS A 52 4.68 15.42 -45.24
C CYS A 52 3.12 15.42 -45.13
N PRO A 53 2.43 16.56 -44.79
CA PRO A 53 2.76 17.68 -43.87
C PRO A 53 1.57 18.25 -43.01
N PHE A 54 1.88 19.15 -42.06
CA PHE A 54 1.00 20.10 -41.31
C PHE A 54 0.04 19.49 -40.26
N LEU A 55 0.08 19.85 -38.97
CA LEU A 55 -0.15 21.17 -38.36
C LEU A 55 0.72 21.42 -37.12
N SER A 56 0.90 22.70 -36.79
CA SER A 56 1.99 23.22 -35.98
C SER A 56 1.51 23.96 -34.71
N PHE A 57 2.27 23.76 -33.62
CA PHE A 57 2.57 24.67 -32.46
C PHE A 57 1.51 24.97 -31.38
N PRO A 58 1.91 25.42 -30.15
CA PRO A 58 3.26 25.57 -29.59
C PRO A 58 3.51 24.85 -28.23
N LEU A 59 4.76 24.41 -28.05
CA LEU A 59 5.39 24.10 -26.76
C LEU A 59 5.70 25.39 -26.00
N ASN A 60 5.31 25.48 -24.74
CA ASN A 60 5.79 26.50 -23.80
C ASN A 60 6.91 25.92 -22.90
N PRO A 61 8.01 26.65 -22.67
CA PRO A 61 9.13 26.19 -21.83
C PRO A 61 8.87 26.39 -20.33
N PRO A 62 9.54 25.62 -19.44
CA PRO A 62 9.30 25.65 -18.00
C PRO A 62 9.88 26.92 -17.36
N ARG A 63 9.04 27.60 -16.56
CA ARG A 63 9.48 28.71 -15.71
C ARG A 63 10.01 28.16 -14.39
N PHE A 64 11.28 28.45 -14.12
CA PHE A 64 11.93 28.39 -12.81
C PHE A 64 11.06 29.06 -11.73
N LEU A 65 10.68 28.32 -10.69
CA LEU A 65 10.09 28.88 -9.48
C LEU A 65 11.18 29.08 -8.41
N LYS A 66 11.48 30.36 -8.23
CA LYS A 66 12.33 30.95 -7.19
C LYS A 66 11.56 30.95 -5.87
N ILE A 67 12.19 30.41 -4.82
CA ILE A 67 11.68 30.39 -3.44
C ILE A 67 11.44 31.83 -2.95
N PRO A 68 10.24 32.22 -2.49
CA PRO A 68 10.06 33.46 -1.75
C PRO A 68 10.22 33.20 -0.25
N ALA A 69 11.12 33.96 0.37
CA ALA A 69 11.20 34.17 1.80
C ALA A 69 9.86 34.74 2.32
N MET A 70 9.30 34.15 3.38
CA MET A 70 8.10 34.65 4.03
C MET A 70 8.46 35.57 5.20
N SER A 71 8.09 36.84 5.08
CA SER A 71 7.92 37.75 6.20
C SER A 71 6.51 38.36 6.17
N HIS A 72 6.01 38.61 7.38
CA HIS A 72 4.88 39.48 7.77
C HIS A 72 3.53 38.86 8.16
N SER A 73 3.25 39.07 9.46
CA SER A 73 2.01 39.54 10.10
C SER A 73 0.75 38.67 10.11
N SER A 74 0.42 38.18 11.30
CA SER A 74 -0.88 37.64 11.69
C SER A 74 -1.93 38.74 11.89
N PRO A 75 -3.20 38.56 11.48
CA PRO A 75 -4.32 39.32 12.00
C PRO A 75 -5.00 38.59 13.18
N VAL A 76 -5.38 39.38 14.20
CA VAL A 76 -6.12 38.97 15.40
C VAL A 76 -7.57 38.61 15.06
N PRO A 77 -8.18 37.53 15.63
CA PRO A 77 -9.61 37.28 15.49
C PRO A 77 -10.42 37.90 16.65
N ASN A 78 -11.49 38.62 16.29
CA ASN A 78 -12.52 39.18 17.18
C ASN A 78 -13.58 38.11 17.53
N PRO A 79 -13.97 37.89 18.80
CA PRO A 79 -14.90 36.83 19.17
C PRO A 79 -16.31 37.40 19.34
N ASN A 80 -17.21 37.14 18.40
CA ASN A 80 -18.66 37.13 18.64
C ASN A 80 -19.39 36.57 17.42
N ASN A 81 -19.82 35.31 17.50
CA ASN A 81 -21.18 34.88 17.16
C ASN A 81 -21.36 33.39 17.43
N LYS A 82 -22.19 33.10 18.44
CA LYS A 82 -22.69 31.77 18.79
C LYS A 82 -23.94 31.49 17.95
N THR A 83 -23.88 30.47 17.09
CA THR A 83 -25.08 29.73 16.66
C THR A 83 -24.68 28.28 16.43
N LEU A 84 -25.12 27.38 17.31
CA LEU A 84 -24.85 25.94 17.23
C LEU A 84 -25.90 25.29 16.34
N ASN A 85 -25.47 24.77 15.19
CA ASN A 85 -26.26 23.87 14.34
C ASN A 85 -25.60 22.48 14.40
N LEU A 86 -26.37 21.47 14.82
CA LEU A 86 -25.90 20.15 15.24
C LEU A 86 -25.68 19.15 14.08
N ASN A 87 -25.59 19.60 12.84
CA ASN A 87 -25.42 18.73 11.66
C ASN A 87 -24.14 19.02 10.83
N GLY A 88 -23.14 19.70 11.40
CA GLY A 88 -21.94 20.16 10.68
C GLY A 88 -20.59 19.66 11.20
N LEU A 89 -20.54 18.62 12.04
CA LEU A 89 -19.34 18.27 12.82
C LEU A 89 -18.35 17.28 12.15
N LEU A 90 -18.44 17.04 10.83
CA LEU A 90 -17.52 16.13 10.13
C LEU A 90 -16.70 16.71 8.97
N LEU A 91 -16.77 18.02 8.66
CA LEU A 91 -16.13 18.54 7.43
C LEU A 91 -15.40 19.89 7.53
N LEU A 92 -15.03 20.37 8.72
CA LEU A 92 -14.31 21.65 8.82
C LEU A 92 -13.16 21.61 9.81
N HIS A 93 -12.19 20.72 9.59
CA HIS A 93 -10.76 21.00 9.77
C HIS A 93 -10.03 19.99 8.90
N PRO A 94 -9.21 20.39 7.90
CA PRO A 94 -8.15 19.49 7.46
C PRO A 94 -7.35 19.17 8.73
N PRO A 95 -7.15 17.89 9.11
CA PRO A 95 -6.15 17.61 10.14
C PRO A 95 -4.89 18.33 9.69
N ARG A 96 -4.29 19.14 10.57
CA ARG A 96 -3.01 19.79 10.30
C ARG A 96 -2.14 18.70 9.69
N ARG A 97 -1.86 18.77 8.38
CA ARG A 97 -1.01 17.79 7.73
C ARG A 97 0.31 17.94 8.46
N HIS A 98 0.61 17.01 9.37
CA HIS A 98 1.88 16.96 10.06
C HIS A 98 2.91 16.59 8.99
N ALA A 99 3.29 17.58 8.18
CA ALA A 99 4.33 17.43 7.19
C ALA A 99 5.64 17.51 7.96
N PHE A 100 6.17 16.34 8.31
CA PHE A 100 7.51 16.20 8.83
C PHE A 100 8.48 16.51 7.68
N ALA A 101 9.38 17.48 7.86
CA ALA A 101 10.31 17.89 6.80
C ALA A 101 11.37 16.82 6.48
N SER A 102 11.59 15.88 7.40
CA SER A 102 12.55 14.78 7.24
C SER A 102 12.19 13.59 8.15
N PRO A 103 12.72 12.38 7.87
CA PRO A 103 12.62 11.24 8.77
C PRO A 103 13.13 11.54 10.19
N GLN A 104 14.14 12.41 10.32
CA GLN A 104 14.67 12.82 11.61
C GLN A 104 13.64 13.65 12.40
N SER A 105 12.97 14.61 11.75
CA SER A 105 11.93 15.41 12.41
C SER A 105 10.72 14.56 12.86
N LEU A 106 10.37 13.52 12.10
CA LEU A 106 9.38 12.53 12.51
C LEU A 106 9.87 11.73 13.72
N SER A 107 11.10 11.24 13.69
CA SER A 107 11.72 10.50 14.80
C SER A 107 11.68 11.31 16.10
N ASP A 108 12.09 12.58 16.06
CA ASP A 108 12.12 13.45 17.23
C ASP A 108 10.73 13.76 17.79
N TRP A 109 9.70 13.79 16.93
CA TRP A 109 8.32 13.93 17.36
C TRP A 109 7.75 12.63 17.99
N LEU A 110 8.15 11.46 17.48
CA LEU A 110 7.71 10.14 17.96
C LEU A 110 8.36 9.77 19.30
N LYS A 111 9.68 9.99 19.47
CA LYS A 111 10.44 9.59 20.67
C LYS A 111 9.74 9.88 22.01
N PRO A 112 9.25 11.11 22.29
CA PRO A 112 8.60 11.39 23.57
C PRO A 112 7.19 10.79 23.71
N ARG A 113 6.63 10.18 22.65
CA ARG A 113 5.25 9.66 22.60
C ARG A 113 5.16 8.12 22.62
N PHE A 114 6.30 7.42 22.67
CA PHE A 114 6.38 5.97 22.66
C PHE A 114 7.14 5.40 23.86
N PRO A 115 6.80 4.18 24.32
CA PRO A 115 7.72 3.38 25.13
C PRO A 115 9.01 3.11 24.34
N CYS A 116 10.18 3.35 24.96
CA CYS A 116 11.49 3.26 24.31
C CYS A 116 11.73 1.95 23.56
N ASP A 117 11.34 0.81 24.14
CA ASP A 117 11.63 -0.52 23.58
C ASP A 117 10.87 -0.80 22.29
N SER A 118 9.64 -0.29 22.15
CA SER A 118 8.83 -0.50 20.96
C SER A 118 9.39 0.26 19.76
N PHE A 119 9.72 1.54 19.94
CA PHE A 119 10.28 2.37 18.88
C PHE A 119 11.68 1.94 18.46
N ALA A 120 12.52 1.51 19.41
CA ALA A 120 13.86 1.00 19.12
C ALA A 120 13.88 -0.28 18.26
N SER A 121 12.76 -1.01 18.20
CA SER A 121 12.66 -2.24 17.40
C SER A 121 12.48 -1.99 15.89
N TRP A 122 12.10 -0.78 15.48
CA TRP A 122 11.75 -0.47 14.09
C TRP A 122 12.97 -0.49 13.17
N GLY A 123 12.93 -1.32 12.12
CA GLY A 123 14.06 -1.52 11.21
C GLY A 123 15.21 -2.36 11.77
N VAL A 124 15.10 -2.82 13.03
CA VAL A 124 16.07 -3.71 13.68
C VAL A 124 15.49 -5.11 13.78
N LYS A 125 14.23 -5.24 14.20
CA LYS A 125 13.53 -6.52 14.26
C LYS A 125 13.13 -6.96 12.83
N PRO A 126 13.40 -8.22 12.44
CA PRO A 126 13.01 -8.76 11.14
C PRO A 126 11.55 -8.47 10.79
N GLY A 127 11.32 -7.98 9.56
CA GLY A 127 9.98 -7.68 9.04
C GLY A 127 9.29 -6.42 9.60
N THR A 128 9.98 -5.62 10.40
CA THR A 128 9.47 -4.31 10.89
C THR A 128 9.98 -3.18 10.01
N LYS A 129 9.09 -2.28 9.59
CA LYS A 129 9.45 -1.06 8.85
C LYS A 129 10.17 -0.08 9.76
N ASN A 130 10.93 0.85 9.18
CA ASN A 130 11.66 1.88 9.93
C ASN A 130 11.01 3.28 9.82
N VAL A 131 11.61 4.28 10.48
CA VAL A 131 11.10 5.65 10.48
C VAL A 131 11.04 6.27 9.08
N HIS A 132 11.96 5.91 8.17
CA HIS A 132 11.93 6.40 6.79
C HIS A 132 10.70 5.89 6.06
N ASN A 133 10.35 4.61 6.23
CA ASN A 133 9.10 4.07 5.68
C ASN A 133 7.88 4.87 6.16
N LEU A 134 7.77 5.14 7.48
CA LEU A 134 6.60 5.86 8.00
C LEU A 134 6.56 7.30 7.51
N TRP A 135 7.74 7.92 7.39
CA TRP A 135 7.87 9.27 6.86
C TRP A 135 7.41 9.36 5.40
N LEU A 136 7.79 8.41 4.55
CA LEU A 136 7.30 8.32 3.17
C LEU A 136 5.77 8.23 3.13
N GLU A 137 5.20 7.25 3.84
CA GLU A 137 3.74 7.04 3.92
C GLU A 137 2.98 8.31 4.35
N LEU A 138 3.54 9.11 5.27
CA LEU A 138 2.98 10.38 5.71
C LEU A 138 3.16 11.50 4.68
N SER A 139 4.32 11.55 4.02
CA SER A 139 4.66 12.58 3.03
C SER A 139 3.79 12.46 1.77
N GLU A 140 3.44 11.22 1.40
CA GLU A 140 2.58 10.89 0.27
C GLU A 140 1.09 10.92 0.65
N GLY A 141 0.78 11.05 1.93
CA GLY A 141 -0.59 11.13 2.44
C GLY A 141 -1.33 9.79 2.46
N GLU A 142 -0.65 8.67 2.29
CA GLU A 142 -1.22 7.32 2.42
C GLU A 142 -1.62 6.99 3.86
N THR A 143 -1.08 7.74 4.81
CA THR A 143 -1.27 7.53 6.24
C THR A 143 -1.35 8.87 6.96
N SER A 144 -2.07 8.92 8.07
CA SER A 144 -2.05 10.05 9.00
C SER A 144 -1.77 9.61 10.43
N LEU A 145 -1.19 10.50 11.24
CA LEU A 145 -1.01 10.31 12.68
C LEU A 145 -1.89 11.29 13.45
N THR A 146 -2.55 10.81 14.50
CA THR A 146 -3.19 11.67 15.51
C THR A 146 -2.13 12.26 16.44
N ASP A 147 -2.38 13.46 16.98
CA ASP A 147 -1.53 14.05 18.05
C ASP A 147 -1.98 13.55 19.43
N SER A 148 -2.01 12.21 19.59
CA SER A 148 -2.27 11.52 20.86
C SER A 148 -0.99 10.86 21.39
N ILE A 149 -1.05 10.32 22.61
CA ILE A 149 0.07 9.62 23.24
C ILE A 149 -0.40 8.22 23.68
N PRO A 150 -0.01 7.14 22.99
CA PRO A 150 0.73 7.13 21.71
C PRO A 150 -0.12 7.68 20.53
N PRO A 151 0.50 8.11 19.44
CA PRO A 151 -0.21 8.54 18.23
C PRO A 151 -0.87 7.34 17.56
N VAL A 152 -2.01 7.54 16.91
CA VAL A 152 -2.75 6.51 16.16
C VAL A 152 -2.50 6.70 14.67
N ARG A 153 -2.01 5.64 14.02
CA ARG A 153 -1.77 5.58 12.58
C ARG A 153 -3.03 5.19 11.84
N THR A 154 -3.62 6.12 11.10
CA THR A 154 -4.80 5.83 10.26
C THR A 154 -4.38 5.52 8.84
N VAL A 155 -4.96 4.45 8.27
CA VAL A 155 -4.69 4.03 6.89
C VAL A 155 -5.99 3.67 6.18
N GLN A 156 -6.15 4.17 4.96
CA GLN A 156 -7.19 3.76 4.03
C GLN A 156 -6.69 2.58 3.20
N VAL A 157 -7.43 1.49 3.17
CA VAL A 157 -7.02 0.23 2.56
C VAL A 157 -8.09 -0.29 1.64
N VAL A 158 -7.76 -0.57 0.39
CA VAL A 158 -8.60 -1.38 -0.48
C VAL A 158 -8.27 -2.86 -0.29
N THR A 159 -9.30 -3.70 -0.19
CA THR A 159 -9.19 -5.16 -0.14
C THR A 159 -10.00 -5.73 -1.29
N VAL A 160 -9.33 -6.46 -2.19
CA VAL A 160 -9.98 -7.03 -3.38
C VAL A 160 -10.11 -8.54 -3.21
N ARG A 161 -11.36 -9.02 -3.10
CA ARG A 161 -11.69 -10.44 -3.10
C ARG A 161 -11.80 -10.92 -4.55
N VAL A 162 -10.68 -11.39 -5.09
CA VAL A 162 -10.65 -11.95 -6.44
C VAL A 162 -11.22 -13.37 -6.44
N THR A 163 -12.28 -13.58 -7.21
CA THR A 163 -12.91 -14.90 -7.38
C THR A 163 -12.45 -15.55 -8.68
N GLY A 164 -11.96 -16.79 -8.57
CA GLY A 164 -11.53 -17.62 -9.70
C GLY A 164 -12.69 -18.37 -10.35
N LYS A 165 -12.43 -19.02 -11.49
CA LYS A 165 -13.44 -19.74 -12.29
C LYS A 165 -14.21 -20.81 -11.50
N ASN A 166 -13.55 -21.44 -10.53
CA ASN A 166 -14.11 -22.50 -9.70
C ASN A 166 -14.76 -21.98 -8.41
N GLY A 167 -14.97 -20.66 -8.29
CA GLY A 167 -15.49 -20.02 -7.07
C GLY A 167 -14.48 -19.93 -5.92
N GLY A 168 -13.22 -20.29 -6.14
CA GLY A 168 -12.14 -20.10 -5.17
C GLY A 168 -11.76 -18.62 -5.02
N ILE A 169 -11.28 -18.23 -3.85
CA ILE A 169 -10.83 -16.87 -3.56
C ILE A 169 -9.31 -16.81 -3.59
N LEU A 170 -8.77 -15.80 -4.26
CA LEU A 170 -7.33 -15.57 -4.29
C LEU A 170 -6.86 -14.97 -2.97
N ILE A 171 -5.84 -15.58 -2.38
CA ILE A 171 -5.26 -15.18 -1.11
C ILE A 171 -3.76 -14.98 -1.29
N GLU A 172 -3.27 -13.85 -0.80
CA GLU A 172 -1.85 -13.65 -0.55
C GLU A 172 -1.45 -14.47 0.68
N SER A 173 -0.67 -15.52 0.47
CA SER A 173 -0.23 -16.45 1.51
C SER A 173 1.02 -15.95 2.23
N TYR A 174 1.99 -15.46 1.47
CA TYR A 174 3.27 -14.95 1.96
C TYR A 174 3.73 -13.74 1.14
N GLN A 175 4.65 -12.98 1.71
CA GLN A 175 5.46 -11.98 1.02
C GLN A 175 6.93 -12.19 1.36
N GLU A 176 7.79 -11.91 0.39
CA GLU A 176 9.23 -11.75 0.59
C GLU A 176 9.55 -10.25 0.64
N LEU A 177 10.23 -9.81 1.70
CA LEU A 177 10.65 -8.42 1.89
C LEU A 177 12.03 -8.18 1.29
N SER A 178 12.42 -6.91 1.18
CA SER A 178 13.70 -6.51 0.59
C SER A 178 14.92 -7.02 1.36
N ASP A 179 14.76 -7.28 2.66
CA ASP A 179 15.74 -7.91 3.55
C ASP A 179 15.76 -9.47 3.48
N GLY A 180 14.95 -10.06 2.59
CA GLY A 180 14.82 -11.51 2.41
C GLY A 180 13.90 -12.20 3.42
N ASN A 181 13.31 -11.47 4.38
CA ASN A 181 12.39 -12.08 5.34
C ASN A 181 11.06 -12.46 4.68
N LEU A 182 10.60 -13.68 4.97
CA LEU A 182 9.27 -14.12 4.60
C LEU A 182 8.25 -13.75 5.66
N ARG A 183 7.17 -13.11 5.23
CA ARG A 183 6.05 -12.71 6.07
C ARG A 183 4.80 -13.48 5.69
N LYS A 184 4.24 -14.23 6.65
CA LYS A 184 2.93 -14.85 6.47
C LYS A 184 1.83 -13.79 6.44
N ARG A 185 0.91 -13.95 5.50
CA ARG A 185 -0.21 -13.05 5.24
C ARG A 185 -1.52 -13.77 5.55
N GLY A 186 -2.10 -14.45 4.56
CA GLY A 186 -3.35 -15.21 4.69
C GLY A 186 -4.59 -14.34 4.51
N ARG A 187 -4.59 -13.44 3.52
CA ARG A 187 -5.71 -12.54 3.23
C ARG A 187 -5.82 -12.18 1.74
N PRO A 188 -6.95 -11.61 1.28
CA PRO A 188 -7.07 -11.13 -0.08
C PRO A 188 -6.06 -10.01 -0.40
N LEU A 189 -5.90 -9.71 -1.69
CA LEU A 189 -5.11 -8.57 -2.17
C LEU A 189 -5.51 -7.31 -1.40
N SER A 190 -4.53 -6.63 -0.81
CA SER A 190 -4.75 -5.53 0.14
C SER A 190 -3.72 -4.44 -0.08
N GLU A 191 -4.18 -3.29 -0.54
CA GLU A 191 -3.30 -2.17 -0.92
C GLU A 191 -3.72 -0.87 -0.27
N LYS A 192 -2.76 0.02 0.01
CA LYS A 192 -3.12 1.34 0.54
C LYS A 192 -3.77 2.17 -0.55
N MET A 193 -4.75 2.98 -0.17
CA MET A 193 -5.35 3.93 -1.08
C MET A 193 -4.51 5.20 -1.16
N LYS A 194 -4.39 5.77 -2.37
CA LYS A 194 -3.75 7.08 -2.58
C LYS A 194 -4.69 8.22 -2.11
N PRO A 195 -4.16 9.40 -1.77
CA PRO A 195 -4.99 10.51 -1.33
C PRO A 195 -6.05 10.90 -2.37
N GLY A 196 -7.32 10.86 -1.99
CA GLY A 196 -8.44 11.23 -2.87
C GLY A 196 -8.81 10.18 -3.91
N GLU A 197 -8.19 9.00 -3.89
CA GLU A 197 -8.55 7.87 -4.74
C GLU A 197 -9.85 7.23 -4.23
N ASP A 198 -10.76 6.86 -5.14
CA ASP A 198 -11.95 6.08 -4.78
C ASP A 198 -11.63 4.58 -4.68
N PRO A 199 -12.42 3.79 -3.92
CA PRO A 199 -12.16 2.36 -3.72
C PRO A 199 -12.07 1.53 -5.00
N GLU A 200 -12.85 1.81 -6.05
CA GLU A 200 -12.82 1.04 -7.29
C GLU A 200 -11.54 1.33 -8.08
N SER A 201 -11.16 2.61 -8.21
CA SER A 201 -9.89 3.00 -8.81
C SER A 201 -8.71 2.38 -8.07
N ALA A 202 -8.73 2.40 -6.73
CA ALA A 202 -7.71 1.77 -5.91
C ALA A 202 -7.65 0.25 -6.13
N ALA A 203 -8.80 -0.42 -6.25
CA ALA A 203 -8.87 -1.86 -6.51
C ALA A 203 -8.26 -2.23 -7.87
N VAL A 204 -8.60 -1.48 -8.92
CA VAL A 204 -8.05 -1.70 -10.27
C VAL A 204 -6.55 -1.46 -10.28
N ARG A 205 -6.08 -0.39 -9.62
CA ARG A 205 -4.65 -0.11 -9.47
C ARG A 205 -3.94 -1.23 -8.74
N ALA A 206 -4.46 -1.69 -7.61
CA ALA A 206 -3.86 -2.74 -6.82
C ALA A 206 -3.74 -4.06 -7.60
N VAL A 207 -4.79 -4.45 -8.34
CA VAL A 207 -4.72 -5.62 -9.22
C VAL A 207 -3.66 -5.45 -10.31
N LYS A 208 -3.55 -4.26 -10.90
CA LYS A 208 -2.55 -3.97 -11.93
C LYS A 208 -1.13 -4.04 -11.38
N GLU A 209 -0.88 -3.44 -10.22
CA GLU A 209 0.43 -3.39 -9.57
C GLU A 209 0.86 -4.79 -9.12
N GLU A 210 0.04 -5.48 -8.34
CA GLU A 210 0.46 -6.74 -7.72
C GLU A 210 0.25 -7.97 -8.62
N LEU A 211 -0.73 -7.97 -9.52
CA LEU A 211 -1.08 -9.14 -10.36
C LEU A 211 -0.79 -8.92 -11.86
N GLY A 212 -0.51 -7.69 -12.28
CA GLY A 212 -0.36 -7.35 -13.71
C GLY A 212 0.75 -8.11 -14.43
N SER A 213 1.81 -8.53 -13.72
CA SER A 213 2.94 -9.27 -14.30
C SER A 213 2.57 -10.68 -14.80
N VAL A 214 1.48 -11.27 -14.30
CA VAL A 214 1.01 -12.61 -14.70
C VAL A 214 -0.23 -12.57 -15.59
N ILE A 215 -0.86 -11.41 -15.75
CA ILE A 215 -2.02 -11.21 -16.61
C ILE A 215 -1.56 -11.05 -18.06
N ARG A 216 -2.12 -11.84 -18.97
CA ARG A 216 -1.90 -11.70 -20.42
C ARG A 216 -2.94 -10.75 -21.02
N GLY A 217 -2.70 -9.45 -20.98
CA GLY A 217 -3.58 -8.42 -21.58
C GLY A 217 -3.46 -7.05 -20.91
N GLU A 218 -4.12 -6.02 -21.44
CA GLU A 218 -4.22 -4.72 -20.76
C GLU A 218 -5.24 -4.80 -19.60
N ALA A 219 -4.82 -4.42 -18.38
CA ALA A 219 -5.57 -4.66 -17.14
C ALA A 219 -6.99 -4.05 -17.10
N GLY A 220 -7.25 -2.98 -17.86
CA GLY A 220 -8.54 -2.28 -17.86
C GLY A 220 -9.71 -3.09 -18.43
N GLU A 221 -9.45 -4.08 -19.28
CA GLU A 221 -10.49 -5.00 -19.80
C GLU A 221 -10.61 -6.29 -18.98
N VAL A 222 -9.61 -6.56 -18.14
CA VAL A 222 -9.43 -7.84 -17.46
C VAL A 222 -10.08 -7.86 -16.08
N VAL A 223 -10.18 -6.70 -15.42
CA VAL A 223 -10.73 -6.57 -14.06
C VAL A 223 -12.19 -6.16 -14.13
N LYS A 224 -13.08 -7.02 -13.61
CA LYS A 224 -14.50 -6.73 -13.44
C LYS A 224 -14.80 -6.61 -11.95
N ILE A 225 -15.00 -5.39 -11.48
CA ILE A 225 -15.43 -5.08 -10.12
C ILE A 225 -16.94 -5.26 -10.02
N ASP A 226 -17.42 -5.90 -8.95
CA ASP A 226 -18.84 -5.87 -8.58
C ASP A 226 -19.11 -4.64 -7.70
N SER A 227 -19.58 -3.55 -8.29
CA SER A 227 -19.88 -2.31 -7.55
C SER A 227 -20.90 -2.48 -6.42
N ASN A 228 -21.73 -3.53 -6.46
CA ASN A 228 -22.72 -3.79 -5.40
C ASN A 228 -22.12 -4.54 -4.20
N SER A 229 -20.88 -5.01 -4.31
CA SER A 229 -20.19 -5.77 -3.26
C SER A 229 -19.41 -4.90 -2.27
N TYR A 230 -19.44 -3.58 -2.44
CA TYR A 230 -18.68 -2.67 -1.62
C TYR A 230 -19.07 -2.74 -0.15
N GLU A 231 -18.08 -3.02 0.71
CA GLU A 231 -18.22 -2.99 2.16
C GLU A 231 -17.13 -2.12 2.79
N MET A 232 -17.52 -1.33 3.80
CA MET A 232 -16.57 -0.52 4.58
C MET A 232 -16.65 -0.90 6.05
N ARG A 233 -15.47 -1.10 6.66
CA ARG A 233 -15.35 -1.28 8.12
C ARG A 233 -14.10 -0.61 8.65
N VAL A 234 -14.10 -0.33 9.96
CA VAL A 234 -12.95 0.20 10.68
C VAL A 234 -12.45 -0.87 11.64
N GLU A 235 -11.14 -1.10 11.63
CA GLU A 235 -10.45 -2.02 12.53
C GLU A 235 -9.33 -1.32 13.29
N GLU A 236 -9.38 -1.37 14.62
CA GLU A 236 -8.31 -0.89 15.49
C GLU A 236 -7.42 -2.05 15.94
N ARG A 237 -6.11 -1.91 15.72
CA ARG A 237 -5.13 -2.94 16.09
C ARG A 237 -3.70 -2.40 16.04
N ASN A 238 -2.77 -3.06 16.72
CA ASN A 238 -1.36 -2.68 16.65
C ASN A 238 -0.76 -2.96 15.26
N SER A 239 0.09 -2.04 14.80
CA SER A 239 0.83 -2.23 13.56
C SER A 239 1.95 -3.25 13.75
N ASP A 240 1.86 -4.38 13.07
CA ASP A 240 2.97 -5.34 12.99
C ASP A 240 4.24 -4.73 12.36
N SER A 241 4.08 -3.81 11.40
CA SER A 241 5.19 -3.14 10.72
C SER A 241 5.85 -2.10 11.62
N TYR A 242 5.11 -1.58 12.60
CA TYR A 242 5.54 -0.55 13.53
C TYR A 242 5.15 -0.97 14.94
N PRO A 243 5.84 -1.95 15.55
CA PRO A 243 5.47 -2.45 16.87
C PRO A 243 5.28 -1.31 17.88
N GLY A 244 4.18 -1.37 18.64
CA GLY A 244 3.79 -0.36 19.63
C GLY A 244 3.09 0.88 19.06
N LEU A 245 2.92 1.02 17.74
CA LEU A 245 2.10 2.07 17.12
C LEU A 245 0.68 1.54 16.90
N PRO A 246 -0.33 2.06 17.63
CA PRO A 246 -1.72 1.74 17.36
C PRO A 246 -2.11 2.14 15.94
N GLY A 247 -2.88 1.29 15.28
CA GLY A 247 -3.37 1.50 13.93
C GLY A 247 -4.91 1.53 13.90
N CYS A 248 -5.44 2.44 13.09
CA CYS A 248 -6.84 2.51 12.69
C CYS A 248 -6.90 2.22 11.18
N TYR A 249 -7.39 1.06 10.80
CA TYR A 249 -7.49 0.61 9.42
C TYR A 249 -8.91 0.80 8.94
N VAL A 250 -9.11 1.68 7.97
CA VAL A 250 -10.39 1.81 7.28
C VAL A 250 -10.31 0.94 6.04
N LEU A 251 -11.07 -0.14 6.06
CA LEU A 251 -11.05 -1.20 5.06
C LEU A 251 -12.21 -1.04 4.09
N HIS A 252 -11.88 -0.89 2.82
CA HIS A 252 -12.80 -0.85 1.69
C HIS A 252 -12.69 -2.17 0.93
N THR A 253 -13.69 -3.05 1.08
CA THR A 253 -13.70 -4.38 0.47
C THR A 253 -14.54 -4.38 -0.79
N LEU A 254 -14.01 -4.94 -1.88
CA LEU A 254 -14.70 -5.13 -3.15
C LEU A 254 -14.49 -6.56 -3.65
N ASN A 255 -15.51 -7.15 -4.26
CA ASN A 255 -15.39 -8.39 -5.01
C ASN A 255 -15.00 -8.07 -6.46
N ALA A 256 -14.15 -8.92 -7.03
CA ALA A 256 -13.72 -8.80 -8.40
C ALA A 256 -13.54 -10.17 -9.06
N THR A 257 -13.67 -10.20 -10.39
CA THR A 257 -13.10 -11.27 -11.21
C THR A 257 -11.99 -10.68 -12.07
N VAL A 258 -10.89 -11.42 -12.20
CA VAL A 258 -9.73 -11.01 -12.98
C VAL A 258 -9.44 -12.10 -14.01
N GLU A 259 -9.58 -11.78 -15.28
CA GLU A 259 -9.31 -12.73 -16.36
C GLU A 259 -7.80 -12.98 -16.53
N GLY A 260 -7.44 -14.14 -17.08
CA GLY A 260 -6.04 -14.47 -17.38
C GLY A 260 -5.14 -14.80 -16.18
N LEU A 261 -5.66 -14.86 -14.95
CA LEU A 261 -4.90 -15.36 -13.81
C LEU A 261 -4.63 -16.88 -13.91
N PRO A 262 -3.49 -17.36 -13.37
CA PRO A 262 -3.22 -18.80 -13.27
C PRO A 262 -4.26 -19.54 -12.45
N ASP A 263 -4.64 -20.76 -12.87
CA ASP A 263 -5.62 -21.59 -12.14
C ASP A 263 -5.02 -22.23 -10.86
N GLY A 264 -3.69 -22.28 -10.73
CA GLY A 264 -2.97 -22.80 -9.55
C GLY A 264 -2.18 -21.71 -8.83
N ASP A 265 -1.47 -22.09 -7.76
CA ASP A 265 -0.62 -21.18 -7.00
C ASP A 265 0.44 -20.51 -7.89
N PHE A 266 0.71 -19.23 -7.63
CA PHE A 266 1.68 -18.45 -8.40
C PHE A 266 2.35 -17.38 -7.54
N CYS A 267 3.34 -16.70 -8.11
CA CYS A 267 3.97 -15.56 -7.47
C CYS A 267 4.14 -14.40 -8.45
N THR A 268 4.14 -13.19 -7.91
CA THR A 268 4.41 -11.96 -8.65
C THR A 268 5.54 -11.19 -7.99
N TYR A 269 6.17 -10.30 -8.76
CA TYR A 269 7.32 -9.50 -8.33
C TYR A 269 6.96 -8.03 -8.37
N GLU A 270 7.40 -7.30 -7.36
CA GLU A 270 7.37 -5.84 -7.33
C GLU A 270 8.44 -5.29 -8.28
N VAL A 271 8.08 -4.29 -9.08
CA VAL A 271 9.01 -3.61 -9.98
C VAL A 271 9.67 -2.47 -9.19
N GLU A 272 11.01 -2.43 -9.17
CA GLU A 272 11.75 -1.33 -8.51
C GLU A 272 11.42 0.00 -9.17
N GLU A 273 10.76 0.88 -8.43
CA GLU A 273 10.14 2.08 -8.98
C GLU A 273 10.98 3.36 -8.85
N TYR A 274 12.06 3.30 -8.09
CA TYR A 274 12.92 4.45 -7.82
C TYR A 274 14.12 4.46 -8.77
N GLU A 275 13.86 4.78 -10.05
CA GLU A 275 14.94 5.00 -11.04
C GLU A 275 15.63 6.37 -10.88
N ASP A 276 15.10 7.29 -10.04
CA ASP A 276 15.74 8.58 -9.77
C ASP A 276 16.74 8.51 -8.61
N PHE A 277 17.94 9.06 -8.82
CA PHE A 277 19.13 8.80 -7.98
C PHE A 277 19.01 9.34 -6.54
N ASP A 278 18.28 10.43 -6.32
CA ASP A 278 18.13 11.04 -4.98
C ASP A 278 17.03 10.35 -4.15
N GLU A 279 15.92 9.97 -4.78
CA GLU A 279 14.86 9.17 -4.14
C GLU A 279 15.30 7.74 -3.88
N LYS A 280 16.16 7.19 -4.74
CA LYS A 280 16.77 5.86 -4.57
C LYS A 280 17.53 5.72 -3.26
N ILE A 281 18.26 6.73 -2.80
CA ILE A 281 18.98 6.65 -1.51
C ILE A 281 18.02 6.55 -0.32
N ILE A 282 16.86 7.20 -0.41
CA ILE A 282 15.83 7.18 0.64
C ILE A 282 15.03 5.88 0.56
N ALA A 283 14.69 5.44 -0.64
CA ALA A 283 14.01 4.17 -0.91
C ALA A 283 14.86 2.95 -0.55
N ASP A 284 16.17 2.98 -0.81
CA ASP A 284 17.12 1.93 -0.41
C ASP A 284 17.15 1.71 1.11
N ARG A 285 16.82 2.75 1.88
CA ARG A 285 16.69 2.64 3.35
C ARG A 285 15.36 2.08 3.78
N ALA A 286 14.35 2.06 2.92
CA ALA A 286 13.00 1.64 3.25
C ALA A 286 12.84 0.13 3.02
N LEU A 287 12.18 -0.56 3.95
CA LEU A 287 11.80 -1.95 3.73
C LEU A 287 10.61 -2.01 2.77
N SER A 288 10.79 -2.71 1.65
CA SER A 288 9.78 -2.90 0.59
C SER A 288 9.45 -4.38 0.42
N VAL A 289 8.33 -4.67 -0.25
CA VAL A 289 8.02 -6.04 -0.69
C VAL A 289 8.74 -6.27 -2.01
N LYS A 290 9.29 -7.47 -2.20
CA LYS A 290 9.92 -7.91 -3.47
C LYS A 290 9.05 -8.90 -4.22
N LYS A 291 8.36 -9.76 -3.47
CA LYS A 291 7.63 -10.89 -4.04
C LYS A 291 6.37 -11.20 -3.25
N HIS A 292 5.30 -11.50 -3.97
CA HIS A 292 4.02 -11.91 -3.42
C HIS A 292 3.76 -13.37 -3.80
N PHE A 293 3.25 -14.16 -2.86
CA PHE A 293 2.90 -15.57 -3.07
C PHE A 293 1.38 -15.74 -2.97
N TRP A 294 0.77 -16.18 -4.06
CA TRP A 294 -0.68 -16.25 -4.24
C TRP A 294 -1.15 -17.69 -4.28
N THR A 295 -2.25 -17.96 -3.56
CA THR A 295 -2.89 -19.28 -3.53
C THR A 295 -4.41 -19.15 -3.63
N TRP A 296 -5.04 -20.14 -4.24
CA TRP A 296 -6.50 -20.22 -4.32
C TRP A 296 -7.04 -21.03 -3.14
N VAL A 297 -7.97 -20.45 -2.39
CA VAL A 297 -8.68 -21.15 -1.31
C VAL A 297 -10.14 -21.38 -1.69
N SER A 298 -10.70 -22.55 -1.33
CA SER A 298 -12.10 -22.85 -1.56
C SER A 298 -13.01 -21.87 -0.80
N SER A 299 -14.07 -21.39 -1.45
CA SER A 299 -15.10 -20.56 -0.82
C SER A 299 -16.08 -21.35 0.06
N VAL A 300 -15.87 -22.66 0.19
CA VAL A 300 -16.69 -23.53 1.04
C VAL A 300 -16.41 -23.18 2.49
N ASP A 301 -17.36 -22.45 3.07
CA ASP A 301 -17.53 -22.28 4.49
C ASP A 301 -17.53 -23.67 5.15
N PRO A 302 -16.52 -24.02 5.98
CA PRO A 302 -16.51 -25.32 6.67
C PRO A 302 -17.65 -25.45 7.69
N THR A 303 -18.53 -24.45 7.83
CA THR A 303 -19.61 -24.41 8.82
C THR A 303 -21.04 -24.51 8.27
N LYS A 304 -21.25 -24.74 6.97
CA LYS A 304 -22.59 -25.12 6.44
C LYS A 304 -22.66 -26.63 6.14
N PRO A 305 -23.75 -27.30 6.56
CA PRO A 305 -23.81 -28.73 6.88
C PRO A 305 -23.53 -29.68 5.72
#